data_AF-A0A521S846-F1
#
_entry.id   AF-A0A521S846-F1
#
_cell.length_a   1.000
_cell.length_b   1.000
_cell.length_c   1.000
_cell.angle_alpha   90.00
_cell.angle_beta   90.00
_cell.angle_gamma   90.00
#
_symmetry.space_group_name_H-M   'P 1'
#
loop_
_entity.id
_entity.type
_entity.pdbx_description
1 polymer ?
#
loop_
_entity_poly.entity_id
_entity_poly.type
_entity_poly.pdbx_seq_one_letter_code
_entity_poly.pdbx_strand_id
1 'polypeptide(L)'
;MKTHALLPQASYADRLWSSLKSNYFVDLSGDFWGGITSAVVALPLALAFALASGVDAKYGLYTAIVAAVVASIFGGSKVQITGPTGAMAVILAGIVAQYGIEKLWVAAILAGVIQIALGLSRMGRFALYIPHPLITGFTNGIAVIIFAGQLNNALGLQIPAAGDATFFEKLIATLAHLPDVNLSALLLTGLVITLMLVTPVSITRRVPASLIGLTVATAGAFLMQLNVPTIGAIPHLLPSPHLPAWSWGDLHLLIRPALALAALGSIESLLSAVVADSMTVSERHDSNKELVGQGMANVVTAFFQGIPATGAIARTAVNVRSGAKSRLSSIIHSLALVLIMFFFAEFASHIPLAALAG
;
A
#
# COMPACT_ATOMS: atom_id res chain seq x y z
N MET A 1 -35.86 -24.03 22.15
CA MET A 1 -34.92 -22.97 22.62
C MET A 1 -33.68 -23.63 23.18
N LYS A 2 -32.60 -23.75 22.39
CA LYS A 2 -31.28 -24.12 22.92
C LYS A 2 -30.59 -22.84 23.36
N THR A 3 -30.35 -22.73 24.64
CA THR A 3 -29.54 -21.67 25.28
C THR A 3 -28.13 -21.71 24.69
N HIS A 4 -27.79 -20.73 23.84
CA HIS A 4 -26.41 -20.44 23.52
C HIS A 4 -25.75 -19.91 24.79
N ALA A 5 -25.09 -20.80 25.53
CA ALA A 5 -24.17 -20.41 26.59
C ALA A 5 -23.16 -19.42 26.00
N LEU A 6 -23.14 -18.20 26.53
CA LEU A 6 -22.14 -17.18 26.23
C LEU A 6 -20.79 -17.71 26.71
N LEU A 7 -20.05 -18.38 25.83
CA LEU A 7 -18.66 -18.72 26.06
C LEU A 7 -17.91 -17.44 26.45
N PRO A 8 -16.98 -17.49 27.42
CA PRO A 8 -16.20 -16.32 27.80
C PRO A 8 -15.49 -15.77 26.57
N GLN A 9 -15.71 -14.49 26.24
CA GLN A 9 -14.97 -13.86 25.15
C GLN A 9 -13.49 -13.83 25.54
N ALA A 10 -12.67 -14.64 24.87
CA ALA A 10 -11.23 -14.69 25.09
C ALA A 10 -10.62 -13.29 25.15
N SER A 11 -9.65 -13.07 26.05
CA SER A 11 -9.02 -11.76 26.21
C SER A 11 -8.32 -11.35 24.90
N TYR A 12 -8.03 -10.05 24.74
CA TYR A 12 -7.29 -9.58 23.56
C TYR A 12 -5.95 -10.32 23.41
N ALA A 13 -5.25 -10.55 24.53
CA ALA A 13 -3.99 -11.29 24.57
C ALA A 13 -4.14 -12.73 24.08
N ASP A 14 -5.19 -13.44 24.50
CA ASP A 14 -5.42 -14.83 24.07
C ASP A 14 -5.70 -14.94 22.57
N ARG A 15 -6.45 -13.96 22.03
CA ARG A 15 -6.74 -13.87 20.60
C ARG A 15 -5.51 -13.47 19.78
N LEU A 16 -4.63 -12.64 20.32
CA LEU A 16 -3.36 -12.29 19.68
C LEU A 16 -2.47 -13.54 19.59
N TRP A 17 -2.33 -14.27 20.70
CA TRP A 17 -1.51 -15.46 20.80
C TRP A 17 -1.97 -16.61 19.91
N SER A 18 -3.28 -16.88 19.85
CA SER A 18 -3.83 -17.88 18.93
C SER A 18 -3.62 -17.51 17.46
N SER A 19 -3.75 -16.23 17.13
CA SER A 19 -3.52 -15.71 15.78
C SER A 19 -2.06 -15.83 15.34
N LEU A 20 -1.10 -15.69 16.27
CA LEU A 20 0.32 -15.79 15.96
C LEU A 20 0.76 -17.24 15.68
N LYS A 21 0.10 -18.24 16.27
CA LYS A 21 0.49 -19.66 16.13
C LYS A 21 -0.08 -20.37 14.89
N SER A 22 -1.24 -19.97 14.36
CA SER A 22 -1.93 -20.74 13.30
C SER A 22 -1.95 -20.11 11.91
N ASN A 23 -1.42 -18.89 11.72
CA ASN A 23 -1.73 -18.07 10.53
C ASN A 23 -0.53 -17.67 9.66
N TYR A 24 0.67 -18.24 9.86
CA TYR A 24 1.86 -17.92 9.05
C TYR A 24 2.27 -19.02 8.07
N PHE A 25 1.96 -20.28 8.33
CA PHE A 25 2.42 -21.40 7.51
C PHE A 25 1.25 -22.18 6.92
N VAL A 26 0.34 -21.47 6.23
CA VAL A 26 -0.84 -22.07 5.59
C VAL A 26 -0.54 -22.48 4.15
N ASP A 27 0.04 -21.59 3.34
CA ASP A 27 0.36 -21.84 1.93
C ASP A 27 1.65 -21.11 1.55
N LEU A 28 2.79 -21.78 1.74
CA LEU A 28 4.11 -21.21 1.48
C LEU A 28 4.27 -20.72 0.04
N SER A 29 3.75 -21.46 -0.94
CA SER A 29 3.87 -21.09 -2.36
C SER A 29 3.02 -19.88 -2.67
N GLY A 30 1.76 -19.89 -2.22
CA GLY A 30 0.85 -18.76 -2.41
C GLY A 30 1.34 -17.48 -1.74
N ASP A 31 1.81 -17.59 -0.50
CA ASP A 31 2.35 -16.45 0.25
C ASP A 31 3.65 -15.92 -0.35
N PHE A 32 4.50 -16.79 -0.89
CA PHE A 32 5.74 -16.40 -1.57
C PHE A 32 5.49 -15.58 -2.82
N TRP A 33 4.67 -16.09 -3.74
CA TRP A 33 4.34 -15.37 -4.97
C TRP A 33 3.48 -14.12 -4.71
N GLY A 34 2.57 -14.18 -3.74
CA GLY A 34 1.81 -13.02 -3.29
C GLY A 34 2.69 -11.91 -2.73
N GLY A 35 3.61 -12.24 -1.82
CA GLY A 35 4.57 -11.30 -1.25
C GLY A 35 5.45 -10.65 -2.31
N ILE A 36 6.05 -11.43 -3.20
CA ILE A 36 6.91 -10.91 -4.28
C ILE A 36 6.14 -10.01 -5.24
N THR A 37 4.98 -10.45 -5.72
CA THR A 37 4.19 -9.68 -6.70
C THR A 37 3.69 -8.38 -6.10
N SER A 38 3.22 -8.43 -4.85
CA SER A 38 2.80 -7.22 -4.14
C SER A 38 3.97 -6.27 -3.87
N ALA A 39 5.19 -6.76 -3.61
CA ALA A 39 6.38 -5.93 -3.41
C ALA A 39 6.78 -5.18 -4.67
N VAL A 40 6.81 -5.88 -5.81
CA VAL A 40 7.13 -5.32 -7.12
C VAL A 40 6.15 -4.21 -7.50
N VAL A 41 4.86 -4.40 -7.24
CA VAL A 41 3.83 -3.37 -7.46
C VAL A 41 3.92 -2.24 -6.42
N ALA A 42 4.30 -2.53 -5.18
CA ALA A 42 4.36 -1.55 -4.12
C ALA A 42 5.53 -0.58 -4.21
N LEU A 43 6.68 -1.03 -4.71
CA LEU A 43 7.88 -0.21 -4.83
C LEU A 43 7.62 1.13 -5.55
N PRO A 44 7.15 1.17 -6.81
CA PRO A 44 6.93 2.43 -7.51
C PRO A 44 5.84 3.30 -6.85
N LEU A 45 4.76 2.67 -6.37
CA LEU A 45 3.68 3.39 -5.68
C LEU A 45 4.17 4.04 -4.38
N ALA A 46 5.01 3.34 -3.61
CA ALA A 46 5.55 3.85 -2.36
C ALA A 46 6.47 5.07 -2.59
N LEU A 47 7.35 4.99 -3.59
CA LEU A 47 8.21 6.11 -3.98
C LEU A 47 7.37 7.30 -4.47
N ALA A 48 6.38 7.05 -5.33
CA ALA A 48 5.50 8.09 -5.87
C ALA A 48 4.67 8.77 -4.79
N PHE A 49 4.09 8.02 -3.84
CA PHE A 49 3.28 8.61 -2.77
C PHE A 49 4.11 9.42 -1.76
N ALA A 50 5.36 9.03 -1.52
CA ALA A 50 6.27 9.86 -0.73
C ALA A 50 6.58 11.19 -1.41
N LEU A 51 6.93 11.16 -2.70
CA LEU A 51 7.14 12.38 -3.48
C LEU A 51 5.88 13.26 -3.54
N ALA A 52 4.71 12.64 -3.74
CA ALA A 52 3.43 13.35 -3.71
C ALA A 52 3.08 13.94 -2.33
N SER A 53 3.66 13.40 -1.26
CA SER A 53 3.56 13.93 0.10
C SER A 53 4.57 15.06 0.38
N GLY A 54 5.37 15.46 -0.61
CA GLY A 54 6.40 16.50 -0.46
C GLY A 54 7.66 16.04 0.28
N VAL A 55 7.93 14.72 0.33
CA VAL A 55 9.10 14.16 1.03
C VAL A 55 9.92 13.25 0.11
N ASP A 56 11.15 12.94 0.50
CA ASP A 56 12.01 12.02 -0.26
C ASP A 56 11.36 10.65 -0.45
N ALA A 57 11.58 10.07 -1.64
CA ALA A 57 11.04 8.77 -2.03
C ALA A 57 11.38 7.65 -1.03
N LYS A 58 12.55 7.72 -0.37
CA LYS A 58 12.99 6.74 0.64
C LYS A 58 12.00 6.56 1.78
N TYR A 59 11.31 7.61 2.21
CA TYR A 59 10.38 7.51 3.34
C TYR A 59 9.15 6.68 3.00
N GLY A 60 8.73 6.67 1.74
CA GLY A 60 7.66 5.78 1.27
C GLY A 60 8.10 4.32 1.24
N LEU A 61 9.32 4.06 0.76
CA LEU A 61 9.90 2.71 0.78
C LEU A 61 10.06 2.18 2.21
N TYR A 62 10.50 3.03 3.14
CA TYR A 62 10.62 2.69 4.56
C TYR A 62 9.27 2.33 5.17
N THR A 63 8.23 3.10 4.85
CA THR A 63 6.85 2.77 5.24
C THR A 63 6.40 1.43 4.69
N ALA A 64 6.64 1.15 3.41
CA ALA A 64 6.23 -0.10 2.78
C ALA A 64 6.93 -1.32 3.39
N ILE A 65 8.16 -1.17 3.88
CA ILE A 65 8.91 -2.24 4.57
C ILE A 65 8.43 -2.40 6.01
N VAL A 66 8.49 -1.32 6.80
CA VAL A 66 8.28 -1.40 8.27
C VAL A 66 6.81 -1.62 8.61
N ALA A 67 5.90 -0.86 7.98
CA ALA A 67 4.48 -0.93 8.30
C ALA A 67 3.88 -2.28 7.92
N ALA A 68 4.33 -2.89 6.81
CA ALA A 68 3.89 -4.21 6.37
C ALA A 68 4.28 -5.32 7.35
N VAL A 69 5.50 -5.29 7.90
CA VAL A 69 5.91 -6.23 8.96
C VAL A 69 5.07 -6.03 10.22
N VAL A 70 5.01 -4.79 10.73
CA VAL A 70 4.34 -4.50 12.01
C VAL A 70 2.85 -4.81 11.94
N ALA A 71 2.16 -4.39 10.87
CA ALA A 71 0.74 -4.69 10.68
C ALA A 71 0.49 -6.20 10.46
N SER A 72 1.41 -6.95 9.84
CA SER A 72 1.25 -8.41 9.73
C SER A 72 1.26 -9.11 11.09
N ILE A 73 2.04 -8.60 12.05
CA ILE A 73 2.17 -9.16 13.40
C ILE A 73 0.95 -8.79 14.24
N PHE A 74 0.56 -7.51 14.26
CA PHE A 74 -0.44 -6.98 15.20
C PHE A 74 -1.84 -6.78 14.59
N GLY A 75 -1.95 -6.78 13.26
CA GLY A 75 -3.19 -6.51 12.52
C GLY A 75 -4.23 -7.61 12.63
N GLY A 76 -5.41 -7.34 12.09
CA GLY A 76 -6.59 -8.20 12.13
C GLY A 76 -6.78 -9.02 10.85
N SER A 77 -6.31 -8.50 9.72
CA SER A 77 -6.36 -9.19 8.42
C SER A 77 -5.12 -10.07 8.19
N LYS A 78 -5.28 -11.20 7.49
CA LYS A 78 -4.18 -12.13 7.21
C LYS A 78 -3.40 -11.79 5.95
N VAL A 79 -4.05 -11.22 4.95
CA VAL A 79 -3.49 -11.06 3.59
C VAL A 79 -3.31 -9.59 3.20
N GLN A 80 -3.63 -8.68 4.11
CA GLN A 80 -3.57 -7.25 3.89
C GLN A 80 -2.14 -6.73 3.88
N ILE A 81 -1.82 -5.94 2.87
CA ILE A 81 -0.52 -5.29 2.73
C ILE A 81 -0.67 -3.84 3.17
N THR A 82 0.08 -3.48 4.22
CA THR A 82 0.07 -2.13 4.79
C THR A 82 1.19 -1.28 4.19
N GLY A 83 0.97 0.02 3.99
CA GLY A 83 2.02 0.98 3.61
C GLY A 83 1.42 2.31 3.18
N PRO A 84 2.15 3.16 2.42
CA PRO A 84 1.64 4.46 2.00
C PRO A 84 0.52 4.33 0.96
N THR A 85 -0.41 5.29 0.95
CA THR A 85 -1.53 5.38 -0.01
C THR A 85 -1.66 6.79 -0.59
N GLY A 86 -2.25 6.89 -1.78
CA GLY A 86 -2.46 8.16 -2.45
C GLY A 86 -3.42 9.10 -1.72
N ALA A 87 -4.47 8.57 -1.08
CA ALA A 87 -5.39 9.39 -0.30
C ALA A 87 -4.69 10.02 0.91
N MET A 88 -3.81 9.26 1.57
CA MET A 88 -2.99 9.78 2.66
C MET A 88 -2.03 10.87 2.16
N ALA A 89 -1.43 10.69 0.96
CA ALA A 89 -0.43 11.61 0.41
C ALA A 89 -0.89 13.07 0.37
N VAL A 90 -2.16 13.33 0.08
CA VAL A 90 -2.73 14.70 0.07
C VAL A 90 -2.70 15.33 1.46
N ILE A 91 -3.10 14.60 2.49
CA ILE A 91 -3.06 15.08 3.88
C ILE A 91 -1.61 15.28 4.32
N LEU A 92 -0.74 14.33 3.97
CA LEU A 92 0.69 14.36 4.30
C LEU A 92 1.38 15.58 3.69
N ALA A 93 1.10 15.89 2.42
CA ALA A 93 1.63 17.06 1.73
C ALA A 93 1.28 18.35 2.48
N GLY A 94 0.02 18.50 2.92
CA GLY A 94 -0.41 19.65 3.72
C GLY A 94 0.33 19.76 5.06
N ILE A 95 0.53 18.63 5.76
CA ILE A 95 1.28 18.61 7.03
C ILE A 95 2.75 18.97 6.81
N VAL A 96 3.37 18.41 5.77
CA VAL A 96 4.78 18.65 5.46
C VAL A 96 5.00 20.10 5.05
N ALA A 97 4.14 20.66 4.19
CA ALA A 97 4.22 22.05 3.78
C ALA A 97 4.06 23.03 4.95
N GLN A 98 3.17 22.71 5.90
CA GLN A 98 2.87 23.62 7.02
C GLN A 98 3.80 23.44 8.22
N TYR A 99 4.21 22.22 8.54
CA TYR A 99 4.90 21.88 9.79
C TYR A 99 6.26 21.19 9.58
N GLY A 100 6.57 20.74 8.37
CA GLY A 100 7.78 19.97 8.07
C GLY A 100 7.68 18.49 8.41
N ILE A 101 8.68 17.73 7.95
CA ILE A 101 8.69 16.25 8.04
C ILE A 101 8.82 15.73 9.48
N GLU A 102 9.56 16.41 10.35
CA GLU A 102 9.67 16.03 11.77
C GLU A 102 8.30 15.98 12.44
N LYS A 103 7.48 17.01 12.16
CA LYS A 103 6.11 17.11 12.68
C LYS A 103 5.16 16.12 12.02
N LEU A 104 5.45 15.69 10.79
CA LEU A 104 4.72 14.60 10.15
C LEU A 104 4.90 13.29 10.93
N TRP A 105 6.13 12.92 11.29
CA TRP A 105 6.38 11.69 12.08
C TRP A 105 5.75 11.77 13.47
N VAL A 106 5.77 12.96 14.08
CA VAL A 106 5.05 13.21 15.32
C VAL A 106 3.54 13.00 15.16
N ALA A 107 2.93 13.56 14.11
CA ALA A 107 1.51 13.37 13.81
C ALA A 107 1.18 11.90 13.51
N ALA A 108 2.09 11.16 12.89
CA ALA A 108 1.98 9.72 12.65
C ALA A 108 1.93 8.92 13.96
N ILE A 109 2.79 9.23 14.92
CA ILE A 109 2.79 8.61 16.26
C ILE A 109 1.46 8.90 16.96
N LEU A 110 1.00 10.16 16.96
CA LEU A 110 -0.28 10.54 17.55
C LEU A 110 -1.45 9.81 16.89
N ALA A 111 -1.47 9.77 15.56
CA ALA A 111 -2.49 9.04 14.81
C ALA A 111 -2.50 7.55 15.18
N GLY A 112 -1.32 6.94 15.30
CA GLY A 112 -1.18 5.54 15.68
C GLY A 112 -1.66 5.27 17.11
N VAL A 113 -1.36 6.15 18.07
CA VAL A 113 -1.88 6.08 19.44
C VAL A 113 -3.41 6.18 19.46
N ILE A 114 -3.99 7.09 18.67
CA ILE A 114 -5.45 7.21 18.50
C ILE A 114 -6.03 5.91 17.94
N GLN A 115 -5.42 5.33 16.90
CA GLN A 115 -5.87 4.06 16.31
C GLN A 115 -5.81 2.89 17.29
N ILE A 116 -4.73 2.79 18.08
CA ILE A 116 -4.62 1.80 19.17
C ILE A 116 -5.76 2.00 20.17
N ALA A 117 -6.00 3.23 20.62
CA ALA A 117 -7.09 3.53 21.55
C ALA A 117 -8.46 3.14 20.97
N LEU A 118 -8.75 3.48 19.71
CA LEU A 118 -9.98 3.08 19.01
C LEU A 118 -10.15 1.55 18.97
N GLY A 119 -9.07 0.82 18.66
CA GLY A 119 -9.07 -0.65 18.63
C GLY A 119 -9.32 -1.26 20.01
N LEU A 120 -8.64 -0.77 21.05
CA LEU A 120 -8.80 -1.23 22.44
C LEU A 120 -10.20 -0.91 23.00
N SER A 121 -10.75 0.25 22.65
CA SER A 121 -12.13 0.66 22.98
C SER A 121 -13.20 -0.07 22.16
N ARG A 122 -12.80 -1.03 21.30
CA ARG A 122 -13.66 -1.83 20.43
C ARG A 122 -14.48 -1.00 19.44
N MET A 123 -13.95 0.15 19.00
CA MET A 123 -14.61 1.02 18.03
C MET A 123 -14.48 0.51 16.58
N GLY A 124 -13.60 -0.46 16.32
CA GLY A 124 -13.49 -1.12 15.02
C GLY A 124 -14.77 -1.84 14.60
N ARG A 125 -15.62 -2.24 15.55
CA ARG A 125 -16.95 -2.81 15.26
C ARG A 125 -17.84 -1.87 14.45
N PHE A 126 -17.63 -0.56 14.53
CA PHE A 126 -18.46 0.40 13.80
C PHE A 126 -18.23 0.34 12.29
N ALA A 127 -17.06 -0.15 11.85
CA ALA A 127 -16.82 -0.41 10.44
C ALA A 127 -17.74 -1.51 9.87
N LEU A 128 -18.32 -2.37 10.71
CA LEU A 128 -19.32 -3.36 10.29
C LEU A 128 -20.65 -2.70 9.88
N TYR A 129 -20.89 -1.43 10.23
CA TYR A 129 -22.07 -0.67 9.83
C TYR A 129 -21.86 0.16 8.56
N ILE A 130 -20.70 0.05 7.92
CA ILE A 130 -20.45 0.70 6.62
C ILE A 130 -21.39 0.05 5.60
N PRO A 131 -22.34 0.81 5.00
CA PRO A 131 -23.28 0.24 4.06
C PRO A 131 -22.55 -0.30 2.82
N HIS A 132 -23.00 -1.43 2.27
CA HIS A 132 -22.42 -2.00 1.05
C HIS A 132 -22.35 -0.98 -0.12
N PRO A 133 -23.35 -0.10 -0.35
CA PRO A 133 -23.23 0.95 -1.37
C PRO A 133 -22.03 1.89 -1.18
N LEU A 134 -21.64 2.19 0.07
CA LEU A 134 -20.47 3.02 0.37
C LEU A 134 -19.17 2.31 -0.01
N ILE A 135 -19.07 1.00 0.27
CA ILE A 135 -17.91 0.17 -0.08
C ILE A 135 -17.78 0.09 -1.61
N THR A 136 -18.87 -0.20 -2.31
CA THR A 136 -18.89 -0.27 -3.78
C THR A 136 -18.56 1.08 -4.40
N GLY A 137 -19.14 2.18 -3.91
CA GLY A 137 -18.87 3.54 -4.39
C GLY A 137 -17.41 3.96 -4.16
N PHE A 138 -16.87 3.71 -2.97
CA PHE A 138 -15.47 4.01 -2.64
C PHE A 138 -14.49 3.19 -3.48
N THR A 139 -14.74 1.88 -3.62
CA THR A 139 -13.90 0.98 -4.44
C THR A 139 -13.91 1.39 -5.90
N ASN A 140 -15.08 1.71 -6.47
CA ASN A 140 -15.19 2.20 -7.84
C ASN A 140 -14.53 3.57 -8.02
N GLY A 141 -14.69 4.48 -7.06
CA GLY A 141 -14.03 5.79 -7.07
C GLY A 141 -12.50 5.67 -7.07
N ILE A 142 -11.95 4.81 -6.20
CA ILE A 142 -10.52 4.49 -6.20
C ILE A 142 -10.09 3.85 -7.52
N ALA A 143 -10.87 2.93 -8.08
CA ALA A 143 -10.54 2.31 -9.36
C ALA A 143 -10.42 3.36 -10.47
N VAL A 144 -11.33 4.34 -10.53
CA VAL A 144 -11.27 5.47 -11.47
C VAL A 144 -10.05 6.36 -11.20
N ILE A 145 -9.75 6.67 -9.94
CA ILE A 145 -8.57 7.48 -9.56
C ILE A 145 -7.27 6.77 -9.94
N ILE A 146 -7.16 5.46 -9.69
CA ILE A 146 -5.99 4.66 -10.06
C ILE A 146 -5.86 4.62 -11.59
N PHE A 147 -6.93 4.30 -12.30
CA PHE A 147 -6.94 4.25 -13.76
C PHE A 147 -6.48 5.59 -14.36
N ALA A 148 -7.10 6.69 -13.95
CA ALA A 148 -6.74 8.03 -14.39
C ALA A 148 -5.29 8.39 -13.99
N GLY A 149 -4.87 8.03 -12.79
CA GLY A 149 -3.51 8.26 -12.29
C GLY A 149 -2.43 7.50 -13.05
N GLN A 150 -2.78 6.39 -13.72
CA GLN A 150 -1.85 5.64 -14.57
C GLN A 150 -1.84 6.11 -16.04
N LEU A 151 -2.77 6.96 -16.49
CA LEU A 151 -2.85 7.37 -17.90
C LEU A 151 -1.57 8.04 -18.39
N ASN A 152 -0.97 8.93 -17.59
CA ASN A 152 0.30 9.59 -17.97
C ASN A 152 1.42 8.56 -18.14
N ASN A 153 1.54 7.60 -17.22
CA ASN A 153 2.55 6.54 -17.30
C ASN A 153 2.32 5.61 -18.50
N ALA A 154 1.06 5.22 -18.73
CA ALA A 154 0.67 4.36 -19.85
C ALA A 154 0.96 5.00 -21.22
N LEU A 155 0.73 6.30 -21.32
CA LEU A 155 0.99 7.10 -22.52
C LEU A 155 2.45 7.60 -22.61
N GLY A 156 3.26 7.40 -21.56
CA GLY A 156 4.63 7.89 -21.44
C GLY A 156 4.75 9.42 -21.39
N LEU A 157 3.70 10.11 -20.95
CA LEU A 157 3.65 11.57 -20.83
C LEU A 157 4.37 12.03 -19.56
N GLN A 158 5.34 12.94 -19.71
CA GLN A 158 6.05 13.58 -18.61
C GLN A 158 5.46 14.95 -18.29
N ILE A 159 4.23 14.96 -17.79
CA ILE A 159 3.57 16.19 -17.34
C ILE A 159 4.13 16.54 -15.95
N PRO A 160 4.67 17.75 -15.73
CA PRO A 160 5.12 18.17 -14.41
C PRO A 160 4.01 17.96 -13.38
N ALA A 161 4.37 17.49 -12.19
CA ALA A 161 3.40 17.28 -11.12
C ALA A 161 2.76 18.62 -10.74
N ALA A 162 1.55 18.87 -11.24
CA ALA A 162 0.74 19.99 -10.81
C ALA A 162 0.24 19.64 -9.40
N GLY A 163 0.94 20.15 -8.37
CA GLY A 163 0.80 19.78 -6.96
C GLY A 163 -0.65 19.63 -6.49
N ASP A 164 -1.26 20.74 -6.11
CA ASP A 164 -2.65 20.81 -5.61
C ASP A 164 -3.73 20.60 -6.69
N ALA A 165 -3.33 20.19 -7.91
CA ALA A 165 -4.27 20.10 -9.02
C ALA A 165 -5.36 19.05 -8.75
N THR A 166 -6.59 19.44 -9.02
CA THR A 166 -7.75 18.57 -8.83
C THR A 166 -7.75 17.41 -9.81
N PHE A 167 -8.54 16.37 -9.53
CA PHE A 167 -8.68 15.20 -10.41
C PHE A 167 -8.99 15.60 -11.87
N PHE A 168 -9.93 16.53 -12.06
CA PHE A 168 -10.35 16.97 -13.40
C PHE A 168 -9.27 17.79 -14.09
N GLU A 169 -8.54 18.64 -13.36
CA GLU A 169 -7.40 19.38 -13.93
C GLU A 169 -6.31 18.43 -14.42
N LYS A 170 -5.98 17.39 -13.64
CA LYS A 170 -5.01 16.36 -14.05
C LYS A 170 -5.47 15.64 -15.31
N LEU A 171 -6.75 15.27 -15.39
CA LEU A 171 -7.30 14.59 -16.56
C LEU A 171 -7.30 15.49 -17.81
N ILE A 172 -7.72 16.75 -17.68
CA ILE A 172 -7.69 17.73 -18.77
C ILE A 172 -6.24 17.96 -19.23
N ALA A 173 -5.28 18.05 -18.30
CA ALA A 173 -3.87 18.17 -18.63
C ALA A 173 -3.36 16.95 -19.41
N THR A 174 -3.73 15.73 -19.01
CA THR A 174 -3.42 14.51 -19.78
C THR A 174 -3.98 14.58 -21.20
N LEU A 175 -5.24 15.00 -21.35
CA LEU A 175 -5.88 15.12 -22.66
C LEU A 175 -5.23 16.18 -23.55
N ALA A 176 -4.78 17.29 -22.96
CA ALA A 176 -4.09 18.36 -23.67
C ALA A 176 -2.72 17.93 -24.22
N HIS A 177 -2.06 16.98 -23.57
CA HIS A 177 -0.74 16.44 -23.97
C HIS A 177 -0.84 15.13 -24.76
N LEU A 178 -2.03 14.75 -25.26
CA LEU A 178 -2.17 13.59 -26.16
C LEU A 178 -1.29 13.64 -27.43
N PRO A 179 -0.92 14.81 -27.98
CA PRO A 179 0.05 14.86 -29.09
C PRO A 179 1.45 14.39 -28.70
N ASP A 180 1.83 14.45 -27.42
CA ASP A 180 3.16 14.11 -26.90
C ASP A 180 3.29 12.62 -26.50
N VAL A 181 2.32 11.79 -26.89
CA VAL A 181 2.29 10.36 -26.53
C VAL A 181 3.54 9.65 -27.02
N ASN A 182 4.18 8.94 -26.09
CA ASN A 182 5.31 8.09 -26.40
C ASN A 182 4.80 6.71 -26.86
N LEU A 183 4.93 6.43 -28.16
CA LEU A 183 4.46 5.18 -28.75
C LEU A 183 5.11 3.95 -28.11
N SER A 184 6.39 4.02 -27.73
CA SER A 184 7.08 2.92 -27.05
C SER A 184 6.45 2.63 -25.69
N ALA A 185 6.11 3.65 -24.90
CA ALA A 185 5.42 3.48 -23.63
C ALA A 185 4.03 2.85 -23.82
N LEU A 186 3.26 3.34 -24.81
CA LEU A 186 1.94 2.79 -25.10
C LEU A 186 2.00 1.31 -25.51
N LEU A 187 2.99 0.93 -26.34
CA LEU A 187 3.22 -0.45 -26.75
C LEU A 187 3.63 -1.35 -25.58
N LEU A 188 4.49 -0.87 -24.68
CA LEU A 188 4.85 -1.61 -23.47
C LEU A 188 3.63 -1.82 -22.56
N THR A 189 2.79 -0.80 -22.37
CA THR A 189 1.54 -0.92 -21.61
C THR A 189 0.63 -1.98 -22.24
N GLY A 190 0.40 -1.89 -23.56
CA GLY A 190 -0.40 -2.85 -24.31
C GLY A 190 0.16 -4.28 -24.25
N LEU A 191 1.49 -4.43 -24.26
CA LEU A 191 2.17 -5.71 -24.11
C LEU A 191 1.89 -6.34 -22.74
N VAL A 192 2.01 -5.57 -21.64
CA VAL A 192 1.73 -6.08 -20.29
C VAL A 192 0.26 -6.51 -20.17
N ILE A 193 -0.68 -5.66 -20.61
CA ILE A 193 -2.11 -5.99 -20.61
C ILE A 193 -2.39 -7.26 -21.43
N THR A 194 -1.79 -7.38 -22.62
CA THR A 194 -1.96 -8.55 -23.49
C THR A 194 -1.44 -9.82 -22.82
N LEU A 195 -0.25 -9.76 -22.22
CA LEU A 195 0.32 -10.88 -21.48
C LEU A 195 -0.55 -11.26 -20.27
N MET A 196 -1.13 -10.28 -19.57
CA MET A 196 -2.06 -10.55 -18.47
C MET A 196 -3.34 -11.27 -18.92
N LEU A 197 -3.83 -11.00 -20.13
CA LEU A 197 -5.05 -11.61 -20.66
C LEU A 197 -4.82 -12.97 -21.34
N VAL A 198 -3.68 -13.14 -22.02
CA VAL A 198 -3.40 -14.30 -22.88
C VAL A 198 -2.60 -15.39 -22.16
N THR A 199 -1.85 -15.06 -21.10
CA THR A 199 -1.01 -16.07 -20.42
C THR A 199 -1.87 -17.21 -19.86
N PRO A 200 -1.60 -18.47 -20.25
CA PRO A 200 -2.46 -19.59 -19.89
C PRO A 200 -2.42 -19.87 -18.38
N VAL A 201 -3.55 -20.34 -17.85
CA VAL A 201 -3.75 -20.63 -16.43
C VAL A 201 -2.73 -21.64 -15.88
N SER A 202 -2.20 -22.53 -16.73
CA SER A 202 -1.14 -23.48 -16.37
C SER A 202 0.14 -22.79 -15.90
N ILE A 203 0.49 -21.65 -16.51
CA ILE A 203 1.66 -20.84 -16.16
C ILE A 203 1.34 -19.92 -14.99
N THR A 204 0.16 -19.29 -15.00
CA THR A 204 -0.22 -18.33 -13.96
C THR A 204 -0.40 -18.96 -12.58
N ARG A 205 -0.61 -20.28 -12.51
CA ARG A 205 -0.54 -21.05 -11.26
C ARG A 205 0.85 -21.06 -10.61
N ARG A 206 1.92 -20.82 -11.37
CA ARG A 206 3.30 -20.80 -10.88
C ARG A 206 3.86 -19.40 -10.73
N VAL A 207 3.62 -18.53 -11.72
CA VAL A 207 4.12 -17.15 -11.72
C VAL A 207 3.01 -16.22 -12.18
N PRO A 208 2.66 -15.17 -11.42
CA PRO A 208 1.64 -14.21 -11.82
C PRO A 208 1.92 -13.57 -13.17
N ALA A 209 0.87 -13.46 -14.01
CA ALA A 209 1.00 -12.92 -15.37
C ALA A 209 1.49 -11.46 -15.38
N SER A 210 1.21 -10.69 -14.32
CA SER A 210 1.74 -9.33 -14.14
C SER A 210 3.27 -9.32 -14.00
N LEU A 211 3.87 -10.28 -13.30
CA LEU A 211 5.33 -10.38 -13.20
C LEU A 211 5.97 -10.79 -14.53
N ILE A 212 5.31 -11.69 -15.28
CA ILE A 212 5.75 -12.08 -16.62
C ILE A 212 5.71 -10.86 -17.53
N GLY A 213 4.58 -10.13 -17.56
CA GLY A 213 4.41 -8.91 -18.32
C GLY A 213 5.47 -7.87 -18.00
N LEU A 214 5.66 -7.59 -16.70
CA LEU A 214 6.66 -6.62 -16.24
C LEU A 214 8.08 -7.01 -16.66
N THR A 215 8.46 -8.28 -16.49
CA THR A 215 9.81 -8.77 -16.83
C THR A 215 10.05 -8.68 -18.34
N VAL A 216 9.09 -9.11 -19.14
CA VAL A 216 9.19 -9.07 -20.61
C VAL A 216 9.22 -7.63 -21.13
N ALA A 217 8.36 -6.75 -20.59
CA ALA A 217 8.33 -5.34 -20.96
C ALA A 217 9.62 -4.61 -20.55
N THR A 218 10.15 -4.89 -19.36
CA THR A 218 11.42 -4.31 -18.88
C THR A 218 12.59 -4.79 -19.74
N ALA A 219 12.67 -6.09 -20.02
CA ALA A 219 13.71 -6.64 -20.89
C ALA A 219 13.62 -6.08 -22.32
N GLY A 220 12.41 -5.99 -22.88
CA GLY A 220 12.18 -5.39 -24.19
C GLY A 220 12.60 -3.92 -24.25
N ALA A 221 12.22 -3.13 -23.24
CA ALA A 221 12.62 -1.73 -23.15
C ALA A 221 14.14 -1.56 -23.05
N PHE A 222 14.80 -2.39 -22.24
CA PHE A 222 16.25 -2.35 -22.05
C PHE A 222 17.01 -2.79 -23.32
N LEU A 223 16.65 -3.93 -23.91
CA LEU A 223 17.32 -4.50 -25.08
C LEU A 223 17.15 -3.61 -26.32
N MET A 224 16.00 -2.99 -26.48
CA MET A 224 15.70 -2.09 -27.60
C MET A 224 16.09 -0.64 -27.30
N GLN A 225 16.67 -0.35 -26.13
CA GLN A 225 17.06 0.99 -25.67
C GLN A 225 15.94 2.02 -25.83
N LEU A 226 14.71 1.64 -25.46
CA LEU A 226 13.54 2.49 -25.61
C LEU A 226 13.65 3.69 -24.66
N ASN A 227 13.46 4.89 -25.20
CA ASN A 227 13.40 6.11 -24.40
C ASN A 227 12.03 6.24 -23.74
N VAL A 228 11.85 5.60 -22.58
CA VAL A 228 10.61 5.63 -21.79
C VAL A 228 10.90 6.00 -20.34
N PRO A 229 9.96 6.67 -19.63
CA PRO A 229 10.13 6.93 -18.21
C PRO A 229 10.25 5.63 -17.40
N THR A 230 11.22 5.56 -16.49
CA THR A 230 11.44 4.41 -15.59
C THR A 230 11.28 4.80 -14.12
N ILE A 231 11.33 3.82 -13.20
CA ILE A 231 11.28 4.07 -11.75
C ILE A 231 12.39 5.03 -11.30
N GLY A 232 13.57 4.95 -11.91
CA GLY A 232 14.72 5.77 -11.56
C GLY A 232 15.43 5.30 -10.29
N ALA A 233 16.19 6.18 -9.66
CA ALA A 233 17.06 5.85 -8.54
C ALA A 233 16.27 5.30 -7.32
N ILE A 234 16.65 4.12 -6.87
CA ILE A 234 16.07 3.49 -5.67
C ILE A 234 17.03 3.73 -4.49
N PRO A 235 16.54 4.23 -3.34
CA PRO A 235 17.37 4.44 -2.16
C PRO A 235 18.00 3.13 -1.67
N HIS A 236 19.28 3.13 -1.31
CA HIS A 236 20.01 1.90 -0.88
C HIS A 236 20.26 1.81 0.64
N LEU A 237 19.63 2.68 1.43
CA LEU A 237 19.86 2.75 2.88
C LEU A 237 18.68 2.13 3.62
N LEU A 238 18.95 1.20 4.54
CA LEU A 238 17.91 0.72 5.46
C LEU A 238 17.41 1.86 6.35
N PRO A 239 16.13 1.81 6.76
CA PRO A 239 15.61 2.77 7.72
C PRO A 239 16.36 2.62 9.04
N SER A 240 17.03 3.69 9.47
CA SER A 240 17.65 3.77 10.79
C SER A 240 16.64 4.33 11.80
N PRO A 241 16.63 3.82 13.05
CA PRO A 241 15.86 4.43 14.12
C PRO A 241 16.18 5.92 14.27
N HIS A 242 15.14 6.73 14.34
CA HIS A 242 15.19 8.17 14.52
C HIS A 242 14.09 8.55 15.52
N LEU A 243 14.42 9.39 16.50
CA LEU A 243 13.44 9.91 17.44
C LEU A 243 12.92 11.24 16.90
N PRO A 244 11.65 11.35 16.48
CA PRO A 244 11.13 12.61 15.93
C PRO A 244 11.23 13.75 16.94
N ALA A 245 11.62 14.94 16.47
CA ALA A 245 11.78 16.11 17.33
C ALA A 245 10.41 16.60 17.87
N TRP A 246 10.16 16.33 19.15
CA TRP A 246 8.92 16.64 19.84
C TRP A 246 9.05 17.83 20.81
N SER A 247 8.07 18.73 20.78
CA SER A 247 7.85 19.76 21.78
C SER A 247 6.41 19.72 22.31
N TRP A 248 6.19 20.14 23.55
CA TRP A 248 4.84 20.22 24.14
C TRP A 248 3.90 21.16 23.37
N GLY A 249 4.46 22.15 22.67
CA GLY A 249 3.72 23.03 21.76
C GLY A 249 3.20 22.31 20.50
N ASP A 250 3.74 21.16 20.11
CA ASP A 250 3.28 20.49 18.90
C ASP A 250 1.95 19.77 19.08
N LEU A 251 1.59 19.41 20.33
CA LEU A 251 0.39 18.61 20.58
C LEU A 251 -0.89 19.33 20.14
N HIS A 252 -1.02 20.62 20.46
CA HIS A 252 -2.22 21.39 20.09
C HIS A 252 -2.30 21.68 18.58
N LEU A 253 -1.14 21.77 17.92
CA LEU A 253 -1.05 21.98 16.46
C LEU A 253 -1.37 20.70 15.69
N LEU A 254 -0.86 19.57 16.17
CA LEU A 254 -0.89 18.31 15.43
C LEU A 254 -2.07 17.40 15.78
N ILE A 255 -2.85 17.70 16.84
CA ILE A 255 -4.01 16.87 17.19
C ILE A 255 -5.05 16.80 16.07
N ARG A 256 -5.31 17.91 15.37
CA ARG A 256 -6.29 17.94 14.26
C ARG A 256 -5.78 17.12 13.06
N PRO A 257 -4.55 17.34 12.55
CA PRO A 257 -3.96 16.45 11.55
C PRO A 257 -3.92 14.98 11.98
N ALA A 258 -3.53 14.68 13.22
CA ALA A 258 -3.44 13.32 13.73
C ALA A 258 -4.81 12.63 13.77
N LEU A 259 -5.88 13.34 14.14
CA LEU A 259 -7.24 12.82 14.07
C LEU A 259 -7.66 12.52 12.63
N ALA A 260 -7.33 13.39 11.68
CA ALA A 260 -7.60 13.17 10.26
C ALA A 260 -6.85 11.94 9.72
N LEU A 261 -5.56 11.82 10.02
CA LEU A 261 -4.73 10.66 9.66
C LEU A 261 -5.26 9.37 10.29
N ALA A 262 -5.61 9.40 11.58
CA ALA A 262 -6.16 8.26 12.29
C ALA A 262 -7.48 7.81 11.66
N ALA A 263 -8.41 8.75 11.44
CA ALA A 263 -9.71 8.46 10.84
C ALA A 263 -9.59 7.90 9.43
N LEU A 264 -8.83 8.57 8.55
CA LEU A 264 -8.62 8.13 7.17
C LEU A 264 -7.94 6.76 7.14
N GLY A 265 -6.84 6.59 7.89
CA GLY A 265 -6.11 5.32 7.96
C GLY A 265 -6.97 4.19 8.50
N SER A 266 -7.76 4.43 9.54
CA SER A 266 -8.71 3.45 10.06
C SER A 266 -9.75 3.04 9.02
N ILE A 267 -10.35 4.00 8.33
CA ILE A 267 -11.39 3.73 7.32
C ILE A 267 -10.79 2.97 6.13
N GLU A 268 -9.67 3.43 5.57
CA GLU A 268 -9.02 2.76 4.43
C GLU A 268 -8.61 1.33 4.79
N SER A 269 -8.03 1.13 5.98
CA SER A 269 -7.58 -0.20 6.38
C SER A 269 -8.73 -1.17 6.58
N LEU A 270 -9.84 -0.70 7.17
CA LEU A 270 -11.01 -1.55 7.39
C LEU A 270 -11.75 -1.84 6.08
N LEU A 271 -11.85 -0.86 5.18
CA LEU A 271 -12.40 -1.08 3.83
C LEU A 271 -11.51 -2.06 3.04
N SER A 272 -10.19 -1.93 3.12
CA SER A 272 -9.26 -2.89 2.52
C SER A 272 -9.40 -4.29 3.09
N ALA A 273 -9.65 -4.41 4.41
CA ALA A 273 -9.88 -5.69 5.04
C ALA A 273 -11.18 -6.33 4.55
N VAL A 274 -12.25 -5.55 4.40
CA VAL A 274 -13.53 -6.05 3.85
C VAL A 274 -13.39 -6.49 2.39
N VAL A 275 -12.63 -5.75 1.57
CA VAL A 275 -12.35 -6.17 0.19
C VAL A 275 -11.54 -7.47 0.19
N ALA A 276 -10.51 -7.58 1.02
CA ALA A 276 -9.73 -8.80 1.16
C ALA A 276 -10.59 -10.01 1.57
N ASP A 277 -11.44 -9.84 2.57
CA ASP A 277 -12.38 -10.87 3.05
C ASP A 277 -13.27 -11.36 1.90
N SER A 278 -13.75 -10.47 1.03
CA SER A 278 -14.58 -10.85 -0.13
C SER A 278 -13.81 -11.61 -1.23
N MET A 279 -12.49 -11.54 -1.23
CA MET A 279 -11.61 -12.23 -2.19
C MET A 279 -11.09 -13.56 -1.65
N THR A 280 -11.17 -13.80 -0.34
CA THR A 280 -10.72 -15.03 0.32
C THR A 280 -11.89 -15.94 0.70
N VAL A 281 -11.73 -17.25 0.60
CA VAL A 281 -12.78 -18.20 1.00
C VAL A 281 -12.77 -18.36 2.52
N SER A 282 -13.92 -18.10 3.15
CA SER A 282 -14.25 -18.45 4.56
C SER A 282 -13.48 -17.73 5.68
N GLU A 283 -12.73 -16.66 5.37
CA GLU A 283 -12.02 -15.87 6.38
C GLU A 283 -12.66 -14.49 6.61
N ARG A 284 -12.53 -14.00 7.84
CA ARG A 284 -12.93 -12.64 8.22
C ARG A 284 -11.85 -12.00 9.07
N HIS A 285 -11.57 -10.74 8.81
CA HIS A 285 -10.70 -9.94 9.66
C HIS A 285 -11.32 -9.65 11.03
N ASP A 286 -10.47 -9.34 12.02
CA ASP A 286 -10.89 -8.73 13.28
C ASP A 286 -10.64 -7.21 13.21
N SER A 287 -11.69 -6.42 13.06
CA SER A 287 -11.60 -4.96 12.88
C SER A 287 -10.91 -4.24 14.04
N ASN A 288 -11.04 -4.73 15.27
CA ASN A 288 -10.39 -4.07 16.42
C ASN A 288 -8.90 -4.37 16.46
N LYS A 289 -8.50 -5.60 16.15
CA LYS A 289 -7.09 -5.94 15.96
C LYS A 289 -6.49 -5.20 14.77
N GLU A 290 -7.26 -5.01 13.71
CA GLU A 290 -6.81 -4.25 12.55
C GLU A 290 -6.47 -2.80 12.95
N LEU A 291 -7.34 -2.15 13.72
CA LEU A 291 -7.05 -0.81 14.25
C LEU A 291 -5.80 -0.77 15.14
N VAL A 292 -5.64 -1.74 16.05
CA VAL A 292 -4.43 -1.81 16.89
C VAL A 292 -3.19 -2.04 16.03
N GLY A 293 -3.25 -2.95 15.06
CA GLY A 293 -2.12 -3.26 14.19
C GLY A 293 -1.70 -2.10 13.31
N GLN A 294 -2.66 -1.36 12.73
CA GLN A 294 -2.38 -0.14 11.99
C GLN A 294 -1.80 0.95 12.89
N GLY A 295 -2.33 1.10 14.11
CA GLY A 295 -1.80 2.07 15.04
C GLY A 295 -0.36 1.76 15.47
N MET A 296 -0.06 0.49 15.76
CA MET A 296 1.31 0.02 16.00
C MET A 296 2.21 0.25 14.79
N ALA A 297 1.72 -0.05 13.58
CA ALA A 297 2.46 0.18 12.35
C ALA A 297 2.81 1.66 12.17
N ASN A 298 1.87 2.57 12.42
CA ASN A 298 2.11 4.02 12.33
C ASN A 298 3.08 4.55 13.38
N VAL A 299 2.96 4.09 14.64
CA VAL A 299 3.90 4.46 15.71
C VAL A 299 5.31 3.98 15.38
N VAL A 300 5.49 2.70 15.06
CA VAL A 300 6.81 2.12 14.80
C VAL A 300 7.42 2.72 13.54
N THR A 301 6.66 2.82 12.45
CA THR A 301 7.16 3.35 11.17
C THR A 301 7.69 4.78 11.29
N ALA A 302 7.06 5.62 12.11
CA ALA A 302 7.53 6.97 12.36
C ALA A 302 8.94 7.01 12.99
N PHE A 303 9.24 6.07 13.90
CA PHE A 303 10.60 5.92 14.44
C PHE A 303 11.61 5.40 13.42
N PHE A 304 11.15 4.86 12.30
CA PHE A 304 11.99 4.41 11.18
C PHE A 304 11.91 5.39 9.99
N GLN A 305 11.54 6.64 10.26
CA GLN A 305 11.44 7.74 9.30
C GLN A 305 10.41 7.52 8.18
N GLY A 306 9.55 6.51 8.29
CA GLY A 306 8.48 6.32 7.32
C GLY A 306 7.33 7.31 7.52
N ILE A 307 6.62 7.58 6.43
CA ILE A 307 5.34 8.30 6.45
C ILE A 307 4.19 7.41 6.94
N PRO A 308 3.06 7.99 7.42
CA PRO A 308 1.85 7.26 7.77
C PRO A 308 1.40 6.22 6.73
N ALA A 309 0.96 5.08 7.25
CA ALA A 309 0.55 3.90 6.53
C ALA A 309 -0.90 3.52 6.82
N THR A 310 -1.46 2.75 5.90
CA THR A 310 -2.74 2.08 6.06
C THR A 310 -2.77 0.80 5.21
N GLY A 311 -3.80 -0.02 5.38
CA GLY A 311 -4.11 -1.10 4.47
C GLY A 311 -4.36 -0.61 3.05
N ALA A 312 -3.58 -1.08 2.09
CA ALA A 312 -3.74 -0.69 0.70
C ALA A 312 -4.53 -1.73 -0.09
N ILE A 313 -5.69 -1.32 -0.58
CA ILE A 313 -6.62 -2.15 -1.35
C ILE A 313 -5.93 -2.79 -2.56
N ALA A 314 -5.25 -1.99 -3.39
CA ALA A 314 -4.63 -2.47 -4.63
C ALA A 314 -3.54 -3.53 -4.35
N ARG A 315 -2.65 -3.26 -3.39
CA ARG A 315 -1.56 -4.17 -3.00
C ARG A 315 -2.11 -5.46 -2.39
N THR A 316 -3.14 -5.34 -1.57
CA THR A 316 -3.84 -6.47 -0.96
C THR A 316 -4.56 -7.32 -2.02
N ALA A 317 -5.22 -6.69 -2.99
CA ALA A 317 -5.89 -7.41 -4.07
C ALA A 317 -4.89 -8.19 -4.95
N VAL A 318 -3.75 -7.58 -5.29
CA VAL A 318 -2.65 -8.25 -6.00
C VAL A 318 -2.10 -9.41 -5.18
N ASN A 319 -1.89 -9.22 -3.88
CA ASN A 319 -1.40 -10.25 -2.97
C ASN A 319 -2.33 -11.48 -2.96
N VAL A 320 -3.63 -11.26 -2.76
CA VAL A 320 -4.64 -12.34 -2.72
C VAL A 320 -4.81 -13.02 -4.07
N ARG A 321 -4.88 -12.26 -5.18
CA ARG A 321 -4.98 -12.84 -6.54
C ARG A 321 -3.76 -13.65 -6.94
N SER A 322 -2.59 -13.33 -6.37
CA SER A 322 -1.34 -14.07 -6.57
C SER A 322 -1.23 -15.30 -5.65
N GLY A 323 -2.27 -15.60 -4.86
CA GLY A 323 -2.38 -16.84 -4.10
C GLY A 323 -2.12 -16.70 -2.59
N ALA A 324 -1.88 -15.50 -2.06
CA ALA A 324 -1.64 -15.32 -0.63
C ALA A 324 -2.84 -15.74 0.22
N LYS A 325 -2.57 -16.44 1.32
CA LYS A 325 -3.59 -16.93 2.27
C LYS A 325 -3.23 -16.65 3.73
N SER A 326 -2.02 -16.18 4.00
CA SER A 326 -1.51 -16.04 5.36
C SER A 326 -0.70 -14.76 5.54
N ARG A 327 -0.42 -14.44 6.82
CA ARG A 327 0.33 -13.25 7.24
C ARG A 327 1.76 -13.25 6.74
N LEU A 328 2.29 -14.43 6.40
CA LEU A 328 3.63 -14.58 5.86
C LEU A 328 3.81 -13.82 4.55
N SER A 329 2.76 -13.68 3.73
CA SER A 329 2.82 -12.91 2.49
C SER A 329 3.27 -11.45 2.69
N SER A 330 2.83 -10.80 3.77
CA SER A 330 3.25 -9.42 4.12
C SER A 330 4.68 -9.35 4.65
N ILE A 331 5.17 -10.40 5.30
CA ILE A 331 6.58 -10.50 5.70
C ILE A 331 7.46 -10.70 4.46
N ILE A 332 7.07 -11.62 3.56
CA ILE A 332 7.78 -11.86 2.30
C ILE A 332 7.78 -10.61 1.44
N HIS A 333 6.67 -9.86 1.39
CA HIS A 333 6.60 -8.55 0.76
C HIS A 333 7.71 -7.61 1.25
N SER A 334 7.85 -7.48 2.56
CA SER A 334 8.83 -6.60 3.19
C SER A 334 10.26 -7.05 2.92
N LEU A 335 10.51 -8.37 3.00
CA LEU A 335 11.81 -8.96 2.66
C LEU A 335 12.15 -8.78 1.18
N ALA A 336 11.18 -8.94 0.29
CA ALA A 336 11.36 -8.73 -1.14
C ALA A 336 11.72 -7.27 -1.44
N LEU A 337 11.08 -6.29 -0.79
CA LEU A 337 11.46 -4.89 -0.91
C LEU A 337 12.90 -4.62 -0.42
N VAL A 338 13.32 -5.21 0.70
CA VAL A 338 14.70 -5.11 1.19
C VAL A 338 15.69 -5.73 0.20
N LEU A 339 15.37 -6.90 -0.36
CA LEU A 339 16.20 -7.55 -1.37
C LEU A 339 16.29 -6.71 -2.66
N ILE A 340 15.17 -6.14 -3.11
CA ILE A 340 15.16 -5.24 -4.27
C ILE A 340 16.04 -4.02 -4.00
N MET A 341 15.91 -3.41 -2.82
CA MET A 341 16.67 -2.24 -2.41
C MET A 341 18.20 -2.43 -2.46
N PHE A 342 18.68 -3.62 -2.07
CA PHE A 342 20.12 -3.89 -1.99
C PHE A 342 20.72 -4.59 -3.21
N PHE A 343 19.99 -5.54 -3.79
CA PHE A 343 20.56 -6.45 -4.80
C PHE A 343 20.01 -6.20 -6.20
N PHE A 344 18.77 -5.71 -6.30
CA PHE A 344 18.09 -5.54 -7.59
C PHE A 344 17.78 -4.08 -7.89
N ALA A 345 18.31 -3.12 -7.15
CA ALA A 345 17.95 -1.72 -7.32
C ALA A 345 18.38 -1.16 -8.68
N GLU A 346 19.54 -1.57 -9.19
CA GLU A 346 19.96 -1.24 -10.56
C GLU A 346 19.02 -1.88 -11.61
N PHE A 347 18.59 -3.13 -11.43
CA PHE A 347 17.63 -3.74 -12.35
C PHE A 347 16.25 -3.09 -12.25
N ALA A 348 15.79 -2.80 -11.04
CA ALA A 348 14.49 -2.21 -10.77
C ALA A 348 14.41 -0.74 -11.22
N SER A 349 15.52 0.00 -11.23
CA SER A 349 15.56 1.38 -11.75
C SER A 349 15.28 1.46 -13.25
N HIS A 350 15.47 0.36 -13.99
CA HIS A 350 15.18 0.27 -15.42
C HIS A 350 13.75 -0.15 -15.74
N ILE A 351 12.93 -0.47 -14.73
CA ILE A 351 11.53 -0.85 -14.95
C ILE A 351 10.77 0.35 -15.54
N PRO A 352 10.18 0.23 -16.75
CA PRO A 352 9.38 1.29 -17.34
C PRO A 352 8.11 1.55 -16.53
N LEU A 353 7.79 2.83 -16.28
CA LEU A 353 6.53 3.22 -15.64
C LEU A 353 5.31 2.76 -16.44
N ALA A 354 5.43 2.71 -17.76
CA ALA A 354 4.41 2.18 -18.66
C ALA A 354 4.12 0.69 -18.41
N ALA A 355 5.14 -0.11 -18.09
CA ALA A 355 4.98 -1.52 -17.78
C ALA A 355 4.30 -1.76 -16.42
N LEU A 356 4.38 -0.79 -15.49
CA LEU A 356 3.66 -0.81 -14.22
C LEU A 356 2.22 -0.29 -14.36
N ALA A 357 1.97 0.53 -15.37
CA ALA A 357 0.66 1.11 -15.66
C ALA A 357 -0.29 0.10 -16.34
N GLY A 358 0.26 -0.81 -17.16
CA GLY A 358 -0.47 -1.89 -17.83
C GLY A 358 -0.80 -3.06 -16.90
#